data_AF-A0A3M2M8J6-F1
#
_entry.id   AF-A0A3M2M8J6-F1
#
_cell.length_a   1.000
_cell.length_b   1.000
_cell.length_c   1.000
_cell.angle_alpha   90.00
_cell.angle_beta   90.00
_cell.angle_gamma   90.00
#
_symmetry.space_group_name_H-M   'P 1'
#
loop_
_entity.id
_entity.type
_entity.pdbx_description
1 polymer ?
#
loop_
_entity_poly.entity_id
_entity_poly.type
_entity_poly.pdbx_seq_one_letter_code
_entity_poly.pdbx_strand_id
1 'polypeptide(L)'
;MQESPVGSDYARTRDIVAVALVIVLLAAALVSLLVQAWPPATPPGATTAPGHTLDWFGWRTHVSRDKAMFLVVLAAGALGSCVHVSRSLYWYVGNRSLRRSWLMMYLMLPFAGALLGLIVYLVLRGGLVTGAGGADDVNPYGIAAIAALVGLFSRETAEKLRAVFATLLAPAQQGRDQAMGPQVRGVDPADAAPGESVRITGVGLASATAVRFGSAEAPVTDVTDTGLTTTVPADAATGRPVVRTPGGSATSPAPFTVRR
;
A
#
# COMPACT_ATOMS: atom_id res chain seq x y z
N MET A 1 -16.49 -21.86 19.69
CA MET A 1 -15.11 -21.74 20.19
C MET A 1 -15.22 -21.13 21.59
N GLN A 2 -14.89 -21.86 22.66
CA GLN A 2 -14.88 -21.28 24.01
C GLN A 2 -13.65 -20.37 24.12
N GLU A 3 -13.84 -19.09 24.46
CA GLU A 3 -12.72 -18.18 24.68
C GLU A 3 -11.93 -18.57 25.93
N SER A 4 -10.61 -18.45 25.86
CA SER A 4 -9.72 -18.76 26.99
C SER A 4 -9.98 -17.78 28.16
N PRO A 5 -10.07 -18.26 29.41
CA PRO A 5 -10.28 -17.40 30.58
C PRO A 5 -9.06 -16.52 30.92
N VAL A 6 -7.90 -16.78 30.30
CA VAL A 6 -6.64 -16.09 30.61
C VAL A 6 -6.73 -14.60 30.29
N GLY A 7 -6.52 -13.77 31.31
CA GLY A 7 -6.49 -12.31 31.14
C GLY A 7 -7.86 -11.63 31.14
N SER A 8 -8.93 -12.37 31.46
CA SER A 8 -10.28 -11.84 31.64
C SER A 8 -10.46 -11.07 32.96
N ASP A 9 -9.58 -11.25 33.93
CA ASP A 9 -9.65 -10.55 35.22
C ASP A 9 -9.48 -9.02 35.09
N TYR A 10 -10.19 -8.29 35.95
CA TYR A 10 -9.98 -6.86 36.12
C TYR A 10 -8.64 -6.56 36.80
N ALA A 11 -8.06 -5.40 36.48
CA ALA A 11 -6.80 -4.95 37.06
C ALA A 11 -6.98 -4.60 38.55
N ARG A 12 -5.99 -4.99 39.38
CA ARG A 12 -5.97 -4.63 40.81
C ARG A 12 -5.44 -3.22 40.99
N THR A 13 -5.88 -2.51 42.02
CA THR A 13 -5.44 -1.12 42.32
C THR A 13 -3.92 -0.98 42.37
N ARG A 14 -3.22 -1.93 43.01
CA ARG A 14 -1.75 -1.90 43.08
C ARG A 14 -1.08 -1.99 41.69
N ASP A 15 -1.65 -2.78 40.78
CA ASP A 15 -1.10 -2.99 39.44
C ASP A 15 -1.35 -1.73 38.59
N ILE A 16 -2.52 -1.10 38.77
CA ILE A 16 -2.88 0.18 38.13
C ILE A 16 -1.92 1.29 38.56
N VAL A 17 -1.70 1.43 39.88
CA VAL A 17 -0.79 2.45 40.44
C VAL A 17 0.64 2.21 39.95
N ALA A 18 1.10 0.96 39.93
CA ALA A 18 2.43 0.62 39.44
C ALA A 18 2.62 1.00 37.95
N VAL A 19 1.67 0.64 37.09
CA VAL A 19 1.74 1.00 35.66
C VAL A 19 1.65 2.50 35.45
N ALA A 20 0.75 3.20 36.16
CA ALA A 20 0.65 4.66 36.08
C ALA A 20 1.97 5.34 36.46
N LEU A 21 2.59 4.91 37.56
CA LEU A 21 3.89 5.43 38.00
C LEU A 21 4.98 5.19 36.94
N VAL A 22 5.06 3.98 36.38
CA VAL A 22 6.01 3.66 35.30
C VAL A 22 5.80 4.56 34.09
N ILE A 23 4.57 4.77 33.64
CA ILE A 23 4.28 5.63 32.49
C ILE A 23 4.64 7.10 32.77
N VAL A 24 4.38 7.61 33.97
CA VAL A 24 4.75 8.98 34.36
C VAL A 24 6.28 9.16 34.41
N LEU A 25 6.99 8.21 35.04
CA LEU A 25 8.45 8.25 35.11
C LEU A 25 9.08 8.11 33.72
N LEU A 26 8.53 7.24 32.88
CA LEU A 26 8.95 7.10 31.49
C LEU A 26 8.72 8.40 30.72
N ALA A 27 7.55 9.03 30.85
CA ALA A 27 7.28 10.31 30.20
C ALA A 27 8.26 11.41 30.64
N ALA A 28 8.55 11.51 31.95
CA ALA A 28 9.55 12.47 32.45
C ALA A 28 10.95 12.20 31.89
N ALA A 29 11.38 10.93 31.86
CA ALA A 29 12.65 10.54 31.26
C ALA A 29 12.71 10.87 29.76
N LEU A 30 11.63 10.61 29.01
CA LEU A 30 11.56 10.91 27.58
C LEU A 30 11.56 12.43 27.31
N VAL A 31 10.88 13.24 28.15
CA VAL A 31 10.96 14.72 28.05
C VAL A 31 12.39 15.18 28.30
N SER A 32 13.07 14.64 29.33
CA SER A 32 14.47 15.00 29.59
C SER A 32 15.39 14.65 28.41
N LEU A 33 15.20 13.46 27.81
CA LEU A 33 15.95 13.01 26.65
C LEU A 33 15.67 13.90 25.43
N LEU A 34 14.40 14.24 25.17
CA LEU A 34 13.99 15.11 24.07
C LEU A 34 14.68 16.48 24.14
N VAL A 35 14.73 17.07 25.33
CA VAL A 35 15.36 18.39 25.56
C VAL A 35 16.88 18.30 25.40
N GLN A 36 17.52 17.28 25.96
CA GLN A 36 18.98 17.16 25.91
C GLN A 36 19.52 16.70 24.55
N ALA A 37 18.75 15.90 23.83
CA ALA A 37 19.09 15.46 22.48
C ALA A 37 18.74 16.48 21.40
N TRP A 38 18.18 17.64 21.77
CA TRP A 38 17.79 18.65 20.79
C TRP A 38 19.00 19.13 19.98
N PRO A 39 18.93 19.16 18.63
CA PRO A 39 20.07 19.53 17.81
C PRO A 39 20.35 21.03 17.90
N PRO A 40 21.62 21.45 17.89
CA PRO A 40 21.96 22.87 17.79
C PRO A 40 21.58 23.42 16.42
N ALA A 41 21.27 24.72 16.36
CA ALA A 41 21.04 25.42 15.10
C ALA A 41 22.33 25.48 14.26
N THR A 42 22.21 25.45 12.94
CA THR A 42 23.35 25.69 12.05
C THR A 42 23.78 27.16 12.16
N PRO A 43 25.05 27.45 12.51
CA PRO A 43 25.54 28.82 12.54
C PRO A 43 25.46 29.50 11.15
N PRO A 44 25.28 30.84 11.09
CA PRO A 44 25.30 31.56 9.82
C PRO A 44 26.61 31.28 9.04
N GLY A 45 26.48 30.89 7.77
CA GLY A 45 27.62 30.58 6.89
C GLY A 45 28.22 29.18 7.08
N ALA A 46 27.74 28.38 8.04
CA ALA A 46 28.11 26.97 8.15
C ALA A 46 27.24 26.11 7.23
N THR A 47 27.84 25.12 6.58
CA THR A 47 27.12 24.16 5.73
C THR A 47 26.42 23.05 6.53
N THR A 48 26.90 22.75 7.74
CA THR A 48 26.31 21.74 8.63
C THR A 48 26.34 22.20 10.08
N ALA A 49 25.40 21.75 10.91
CA ALA A 49 25.42 22.07 12.34
C ALA A 49 26.45 21.21 13.09
N PRO A 50 27.11 21.77 14.11
CA PRO A 50 28.09 21.03 14.91
C PRO A 50 27.41 19.92 15.74
N GLY A 51 28.20 18.91 16.13
CA GLY A 51 27.79 17.98 17.19
C GLY A 51 27.74 18.68 18.55
N HIS A 52 27.01 18.10 19.49
CA HIS A 52 26.92 18.62 20.85
C HIS A 52 27.07 17.50 21.89
N THR A 53 27.42 17.89 23.11
CA THR A 53 27.50 16.97 24.23
C THR A 53 26.12 16.78 24.83
N LEU A 54 25.67 15.52 24.88
CA LEU A 54 24.46 15.10 25.59
C LEU A 54 24.86 14.62 26.99
N ASP A 55 24.30 15.23 28.03
CA ASP A 55 24.50 14.85 29.44
C ASP A 55 23.19 14.33 30.04
N TRP A 56 23.00 13.01 29.94
CA TRP A 56 21.77 12.35 30.37
C TRP A 56 22.06 11.44 31.57
N PHE A 57 21.51 11.81 32.72
CA PHE A 57 21.72 11.11 34.00
C PHE A 57 23.20 10.86 34.35
N GLY A 58 24.06 11.86 34.12
CA GLY A 58 25.49 11.77 34.41
C GLY A 58 26.31 11.03 33.34
N TRP A 59 25.65 10.50 32.31
CA TRP A 59 26.32 9.95 31.14
C TRP A 59 26.51 11.03 30.08
N ARG A 60 27.78 11.34 29.79
CA ARG A 60 28.17 12.35 28.80
C ARG A 60 28.68 11.70 27.54
N THR A 61 28.05 12.01 26.42
CA THR A 61 28.47 11.52 25.11
C THR A 61 28.36 12.60 24.05
N HIS A 62 29.29 12.60 23.10
CA HIS A 62 29.27 13.54 21.99
C HIS A 62 28.43 12.98 20.84
N VAL A 63 27.39 13.71 20.45
CA VAL A 63 26.36 13.24 19.51
C VAL A 63 26.36 14.15 18.28
N SER A 64 26.39 13.56 17.08
CA SER A 64 26.21 14.32 15.84
C SER A 64 24.74 14.70 15.65
N ARG A 65 24.47 15.76 14.87
CA ARG A 65 23.09 16.22 14.57
C ARG A 65 22.16 15.09 14.14
N ASP A 66 22.65 14.17 13.32
CA ASP A 66 21.86 13.04 12.82
C ASP A 66 21.46 12.06 13.92
N LYS A 67 22.41 11.73 14.79
CA LYS A 67 22.17 10.87 15.95
C LYS A 67 21.20 11.54 16.92
N ALA A 68 21.36 12.85 17.13
CA ALA A 68 20.45 13.67 17.93
C ALA A 68 19.02 13.62 17.38
N MET A 69 18.84 13.69 16.06
CA MET A 69 17.51 13.55 15.44
C MET A 69 16.86 12.19 15.66
N PHE A 70 17.61 11.09 15.58
CA PHE A 70 17.07 9.77 15.91
C PHE A 70 16.56 9.71 17.36
N LEU A 71 17.31 10.28 18.30
CA LEU A 71 16.90 10.33 19.71
C LEU A 71 15.65 11.20 19.92
N VAL A 72 15.60 12.38 19.30
CA VAL A 72 14.44 13.29 19.35
C VAL A 72 13.19 12.62 18.79
N VAL A 73 13.29 11.93 17.66
CA VAL A 73 12.17 11.23 17.02
C VAL A 73 11.66 10.08 17.88
N LEU A 74 12.57 9.25 18.40
CA LEU A 74 12.22 8.15 19.30
C LEU A 74 11.53 8.68 20.56
N ALA A 75 12.09 9.72 21.18
CA ALA A 75 11.53 10.33 22.38
C ALA A 75 10.14 10.95 22.12
N ALA A 76 10.00 11.72 21.04
CA ALA A 76 8.75 12.36 20.67
C ALA A 76 7.66 11.32 20.35
N GLY A 77 7.97 10.29 19.57
CA GLY A 77 7.04 9.20 19.25
C GLY A 77 6.60 8.41 20.49
N ALA A 78 7.53 8.11 21.40
CA ALA A 78 7.17 7.47 22.66
C ALA A 78 6.30 8.37 23.54
N LEU A 79 6.59 9.67 23.62
CA LEU A 79 5.80 10.65 24.37
C LEU A 79 4.37 10.76 23.86
N GLY A 80 4.18 10.81 22.54
CA GLY A 80 2.85 10.79 21.94
C GLY A 80 2.03 9.57 22.37
N SER A 81 2.66 8.41 22.37
CA SER A 81 2.03 7.17 22.84
C SER A 81 1.78 7.16 24.36
N CYS A 82 2.65 7.77 25.17
CA CYS A 82 2.39 7.98 26.60
C CYS A 82 1.13 8.83 26.84
N VAL A 83 0.87 9.85 26.00
CA VAL A 83 -0.38 10.64 26.06
C VAL A 83 -1.59 9.76 25.72
N HIS A 84 -1.50 8.93 24.68
CA HIS A 84 -2.54 7.95 24.34
C HIS A 84 -2.83 7.00 25.52
N VAL A 85 -1.78 6.39 26.08
CA VAL A 85 -1.88 5.46 27.21
C VAL A 85 -2.50 6.15 28.42
N SER A 86 -2.08 7.37 28.75
CA SER A 86 -2.59 8.12 29.90
C SER A 86 -4.09 8.40 29.76
N ARG A 87 -4.53 8.87 28.57
CA ARG A 87 -5.95 9.11 28.27
C ARG A 87 -6.77 7.82 28.37
N SER A 88 -6.25 6.72 27.82
CA SER A 88 -6.90 5.40 27.85
C SER A 88 -7.01 4.89 29.29
N LEU A 89 -5.92 4.93 30.05
CA LEU A 89 -5.83 4.45 31.41
C LEU A 89 -6.81 5.21 32.32
N TYR A 90 -6.82 6.55 32.28
CA TYR A 90 -7.77 7.36 33.05
C TYR A 90 -9.22 6.95 32.80
N TRP A 91 -9.60 6.76 31.53
CA TRP A 91 -10.96 6.37 31.15
C TRP A 91 -11.34 4.98 31.71
N TYR A 92 -10.52 3.96 31.47
CA TYR A 92 -10.85 2.59 31.89
C TYR A 92 -10.73 2.37 33.40
N VAL A 93 -9.84 3.09 34.08
CA VAL A 93 -9.75 3.09 35.54
C VAL A 93 -10.98 3.79 36.14
N GLY A 94 -11.34 4.96 35.62
CA GLY A 94 -12.53 5.70 36.06
C GLY A 94 -13.83 4.91 35.91
N ASN A 95 -13.97 4.20 34.79
CA ASN A 95 -15.13 3.35 34.50
C ASN A 95 -15.04 1.93 35.10
N ARG A 96 -13.98 1.62 35.87
CA ARG A 96 -13.75 0.30 36.50
C ARG A 96 -13.79 -0.88 35.52
N SER A 97 -13.41 -0.65 34.27
CA SER A 97 -13.48 -1.64 33.18
C SER A 97 -12.10 -2.07 32.68
N LEU A 98 -11.02 -1.62 33.33
CA LEU A 98 -9.65 -1.98 32.98
C LEU A 98 -9.35 -3.46 33.25
N ARG A 99 -8.93 -4.19 32.20
CA ARG A 99 -8.50 -5.59 32.28
C ARG A 99 -7.01 -5.72 32.59
N ARG A 100 -6.63 -6.76 33.34
CA ARG A 100 -5.24 -7.03 33.74
C ARG A 100 -4.33 -7.34 32.55
N SER A 101 -4.84 -8.03 31.53
CA SER A 101 -4.11 -8.34 30.29
C SER A 101 -3.68 -7.09 29.53
N TRP A 102 -4.41 -5.98 29.66
CA TRP A 102 -4.11 -4.73 28.96
C TRP A 102 -2.93 -3.98 29.57
N LEU A 103 -2.50 -4.30 30.79
CA LEU A 103 -1.40 -3.63 31.46
C LEU A 103 -0.07 -3.83 30.70
N MET A 104 0.20 -5.06 30.25
CA MET A 104 1.40 -5.35 29.45
C MET A 104 1.34 -4.61 28.11
N MET A 105 0.16 -4.57 27.49
CA MET A 105 -0.05 -3.82 26.25
C MET A 105 0.30 -2.33 26.48
N TYR A 106 -0.22 -1.70 27.54
CA TYR A 106 0.09 -0.30 27.86
C TYR A 106 1.58 -0.03 28.08
N LEU A 107 2.32 -0.96 28.68
CA LEU A 107 3.77 -0.82 28.84
C LEU A 107 4.52 -0.92 27.51
N MET A 108 3.99 -1.66 26.53
CA MET A 108 4.61 -1.82 25.21
C MET A 108 4.25 -0.69 24.22
N LEU A 109 3.13 -0.01 24.42
CA LEU A 109 2.65 1.06 23.52
C LEU A 109 3.66 2.20 23.30
N PRO A 110 4.38 2.72 24.32
CA PRO A 110 5.39 3.76 24.13
C PRO A 110 6.50 3.35 23.15
N PHE A 111 6.91 2.08 23.18
CA PHE A 111 7.92 1.54 22.26
C PHE A 111 7.38 1.47 20.82
N ALA A 112 6.13 1.05 20.64
CA ALA A 112 5.50 1.07 19.32
C ALA A 112 5.42 2.51 18.75
N GLY A 113 5.06 3.50 19.57
CA GLY A 113 5.05 4.91 19.19
C GLY A 113 6.42 5.43 18.76
N ALA A 114 7.48 5.11 19.52
CA ALA A 114 8.86 5.42 19.17
C ALA A 114 9.26 4.82 17.81
N LEU A 115 9.00 3.53 17.60
CA LEU A 115 9.38 2.83 16.37
C LEU A 115 8.61 3.34 15.15
N LEU A 116 7.31 3.61 15.29
CA LEU A 116 6.51 4.20 14.20
C LEU A 116 7.00 5.62 13.85
N GLY A 117 7.30 6.44 14.85
CA GLY A 117 7.89 7.76 14.64
C GLY A 117 9.22 7.67 13.88
N LEU A 118 10.07 6.72 14.26
CA LEU A 118 11.34 6.45 13.59
C LEU A 118 11.15 6.04 12.12
N ILE A 119 10.19 5.14 11.84
CA ILE A 119 9.88 4.73 10.46
C ILE A 119 9.45 5.94 9.63
N VAL A 120 8.54 6.77 10.13
CA VAL A 120 8.07 7.96 9.42
C VAL A 120 9.21 8.94 9.17
N TYR A 121 10.09 9.16 10.16
CA TYR A 121 11.28 9.99 9.98
C TYR A 121 12.22 9.45 8.91
N LEU A 122 12.48 8.14 8.88
CA LEU A 122 13.32 7.52 7.86
C LEU A 122 12.74 7.66 6.46
N VAL A 123 11.41 7.55 6.31
CA VAL A 123 10.73 7.77 5.03
C VAL A 123 10.87 9.23 4.57
N LEU A 124 10.65 10.19 5.46
CA LEU A 124 10.83 11.62 5.18
C LEU A 124 12.29 11.92 4.81
N ARG A 125 13.23 11.40 5.59
CA ARG A 125 14.67 11.63 5.42
C ARG A 125 15.26 10.90 4.21
N GLY A 126 14.69 9.77 3.81
CA GLY A 126 15.09 8.99 2.63
C GLY A 126 14.65 9.61 1.29
N GLY A 127 13.97 10.77 1.30
CA GLY A 127 13.58 11.48 0.08
C GLY A 127 12.36 10.91 -0.64
N LEU A 128 11.64 9.96 -0.03
CA LEU A 128 10.42 9.36 -0.63
C LEU A 128 9.24 10.34 -0.67
N VAL A 129 9.29 11.44 0.09
CA VAL A 129 8.17 12.41 0.24
C VAL A 129 8.61 13.85 -0.03
N THR A 130 9.91 14.16 0.02
CA THR A 130 10.43 15.52 -0.17
C THR A 130 11.14 15.65 -1.51
N GLY A 131 10.63 16.50 -2.40
CA GLY A 131 11.32 16.86 -3.64
C GLY A 131 12.62 17.59 -3.33
N ALA A 132 13.75 17.05 -3.80
CA ALA A 132 15.07 17.68 -4.00
C ALA A 132 15.64 18.65 -2.92
N GLY A 133 15.13 18.65 -1.70
CA GLY A 133 15.71 19.37 -0.55
C GLY A 133 16.78 18.53 0.14
N GLY A 134 17.95 19.11 0.41
CA GLY A 134 19.06 18.42 1.08
C GLY A 134 18.72 18.04 2.52
N ALA A 135 19.50 17.13 3.12
CA ALA A 135 19.30 16.65 4.49
C ALA A 135 19.30 17.77 5.57
N ASP A 136 19.81 18.95 5.23
CA ASP A 136 19.90 20.11 6.11
C ASP A 136 18.61 20.94 6.23
N ASP A 137 17.63 20.76 5.33
CA ASP A 137 16.41 21.59 5.25
C ASP A 137 15.25 21.09 6.13
N VAL A 138 15.37 19.92 6.75
CA VAL A 138 14.24 19.36 7.52
C VAL A 138 14.21 19.97 8.93
N ASN A 139 13.19 20.81 9.17
CA ASN A 139 12.99 21.49 10.43
C ASN A 139 12.78 20.47 11.59
N PRO A 140 13.63 20.46 12.64
CA PRO A 140 13.56 19.52 13.74
C PRO A 140 12.25 19.63 14.54
N TYR A 141 11.66 20.82 14.64
CA TYR A 141 10.35 21.01 15.28
C TYR A 141 9.24 20.30 14.51
N GLY A 142 9.25 20.41 13.17
CA GLY A 142 8.27 19.74 12.31
C GLY A 142 8.37 18.22 12.43
N ILE A 143 9.60 17.69 12.40
CA ILE A 143 9.86 16.25 12.59
C ILE A 143 9.37 15.77 13.95
N ALA A 144 9.75 16.46 15.03
CA ALA A 144 9.36 16.07 16.39
C ALA A 144 7.84 16.10 16.58
N ALA A 145 7.16 17.13 16.03
CA ALA A 145 5.71 17.24 16.05
C ALA A 145 5.04 16.07 15.32
N ILE A 146 5.50 15.73 14.11
CA ILE A 146 4.99 14.58 13.35
C ILE A 146 5.23 13.28 14.11
N ALA A 147 6.43 13.06 14.65
CA ALA A 147 6.75 11.87 15.43
C ALA A 147 5.83 11.72 16.65
N ALA A 148 5.58 12.81 17.39
CA ALA A 148 4.65 12.82 18.51
C ALA A 148 3.21 12.50 18.10
N LEU A 149 2.72 13.08 16.99
CA LEU A 149 1.39 12.76 16.45
C LEU A 149 1.30 11.29 16.01
N VAL A 150 2.33 10.77 15.35
CA VAL A 150 2.42 9.35 14.97
C VAL A 150 2.35 8.44 16.21
N GLY A 151 3.05 8.80 17.28
CA GLY A 151 2.97 8.10 18.56
C GLY A 151 1.57 8.11 19.17
N LEU A 152 0.93 9.29 19.18
CA LEU A 152 -0.41 9.51 19.73
C LEU A 152 -1.50 8.72 18.98
N PHE A 153 -1.33 8.59 17.66
CA PHE A 153 -2.23 7.89 16.73
C PHE A 153 -1.55 6.66 16.14
N SER A 154 -0.86 5.86 16.97
CA SER A 154 -0.05 4.73 16.53
C SER A 154 -0.84 3.66 15.75
N ARG A 155 -2.08 3.39 16.15
CA ARG A 155 -2.96 2.42 15.45
C ARG A 155 -3.33 2.92 14.07
N GLU A 156 -3.87 4.13 14.00
CA GLU A 156 -4.29 4.78 12.76
C GLU A 156 -3.09 4.96 11.82
N THR A 157 -1.93 5.30 12.36
CA THR A 157 -0.67 5.42 11.60
C THR A 157 -0.26 4.08 11.01
N ALA A 158 -0.26 3.00 11.79
CA ALA A 158 0.07 1.66 11.29
C ALA A 158 -0.90 1.20 10.20
N GLU A 159 -2.20 1.46 10.37
CA GLU A 159 -3.21 1.19 9.35
C GLU A 159 -2.99 2.01 8.08
N LYS A 160 -2.59 3.28 8.21
CA LYS A 160 -2.34 4.13 7.05
C LYS A 160 -1.06 3.77 6.31
N LEU A 161 0.01 3.42 7.02
CA LEU A 161 1.20 2.84 6.42
C LEU A 161 0.85 1.55 5.67
N ARG A 162 0.08 0.64 6.28
CA ARG A 162 -0.41 -0.56 5.61
C ARG A 162 -1.18 -0.25 4.34
N ALA A 163 -2.09 0.75 4.37
CA ALA A 163 -2.86 1.15 3.20
C ALA A 163 -1.98 1.68 2.06
N VAL A 164 -0.97 2.50 2.38
CA VAL A 164 0.01 2.99 1.40
C VAL A 164 0.80 1.82 0.81
N PHE A 165 1.36 0.93 1.65
CA PHE A 165 2.09 -0.24 1.18
C PHE A 165 1.23 -1.18 0.32
N ALA A 166 -0.03 -1.40 0.71
CA ALA A 166 -0.96 -2.21 -0.06
C ALA A 166 -1.25 -1.61 -1.45
N THR A 167 -1.20 -0.28 -1.57
CA THR A 167 -1.37 0.42 -2.86
C THR A 167 -0.11 0.31 -3.71
N LEU A 168 1.07 0.51 -3.12
CA LEU A 168 2.36 0.44 -3.82
C LEU A 168 2.72 -0.98 -4.30
N LEU A 169 2.36 -1.99 -3.52
CA LEU A 169 2.61 -3.41 -3.81
C LEU A 169 1.37 -4.10 -4.41
N ALA A 170 0.34 -3.35 -4.80
CA ALA A 170 -0.81 -3.92 -5.48
C ALA A 170 -0.35 -4.61 -6.77
N PRO A 171 -0.87 -5.81 -7.09
CA PRO A 171 -0.67 -6.40 -8.40
C PRO A 171 -1.02 -5.39 -9.48
N ALA A 172 -0.22 -5.33 -10.55
CA ALA A 172 -0.55 -4.53 -11.71
C ALA A 172 -1.98 -4.86 -12.14
N GLN A 173 -2.80 -3.82 -12.39
CA GLN A 173 -4.16 -3.97 -12.89
C GLN A 173 -4.12 -4.91 -14.12
N GLN A 174 -4.77 -6.07 -14.04
CA GLN A 174 -5.00 -6.90 -15.22
C GLN A 174 -5.91 -6.10 -16.17
N GLY A 175 -5.34 -5.45 -17.18
CA GLY A 175 -6.18 -4.73 -18.16
C GLY A 175 -5.57 -3.54 -18.90
N ARG A 176 -4.34 -3.68 -19.41
CA ARG A 176 -3.93 -2.99 -20.66
C ARG A 176 -3.36 -3.96 -21.68
N ASP A 177 -2.76 -5.06 -21.21
CA ASP A 177 -2.14 -6.08 -22.09
C ASP A 177 -2.96 -7.37 -22.22
N GLN A 178 -4.06 -7.53 -21.46
CA GLN A 178 -5.15 -8.36 -21.94
C GLN A 178 -5.89 -7.55 -23.01
N ALA A 179 -5.32 -7.52 -24.22
CA ALA A 179 -6.11 -7.29 -25.40
C ALA A 179 -7.34 -8.19 -25.25
N MET A 180 -8.54 -7.61 -25.22
CA MET A 180 -9.77 -8.39 -25.30
C MET A 180 -9.53 -9.38 -26.44
N GLY A 181 -9.48 -10.68 -26.12
CA GLY A 181 -9.34 -11.71 -27.15
C GLY A 181 -10.36 -11.42 -28.25
N PRO A 182 -10.05 -11.71 -29.51
CA PRO A 182 -10.92 -11.34 -30.62
C PRO A 182 -12.36 -11.78 -30.32
N GLN A 183 -13.33 -10.93 -30.62
CA GLN A 183 -14.75 -11.27 -30.48
C GLN A 183 -15.44 -11.08 -31.82
N VAL A 184 -16.17 -12.09 -32.27
CA VAL A 184 -17.03 -12.02 -33.45
C VAL A 184 -18.43 -11.64 -33.00
N ARG A 185 -19.01 -10.61 -33.61
CA ARG A 185 -20.38 -10.15 -33.39
C ARG A 185 -21.34 -10.71 -34.44
N GLY A 186 -20.90 -10.83 -35.68
CA GLY A 186 -21.77 -11.27 -36.77
C GLY A 186 -21.00 -11.62 -38.03
N VAL A 187 -21.68 -12.36 -38.89
CA VAL A 187 -21.21 -12.81 -40.21
C VAL A 187 -22.29 -12.40 -41.21
N ASP A 188 -21.93 -11.65 -42.24
CA ASP A 188 -22.84 -11.09 -43.23
C ASP A 188 -22.28 -11.29 -44.65
N PRO A 189 -23.01 -11.94 -45.58
CA PRO A 189 -24.31 -12.59 -45.35
C PRO A 189 -24.21 -13.79 -44.37
N ALA A 190 -25.34 -14.17 -43.76
CA ALA A 190 -25.40 -15.34 -42.86
C ALA A 190 -25.35 -16.69 -43.60
N ASP A 191 -25.44 -16.64 -44.92
CA ASP A 191 -25.32 -17.77 -45.84
C ASP A 191 -24.60 -17.36 -47.11
N ALA A 192 -23.72 -18.23 -47.62
CA ALA A 192 -23.02 -18.01 -48.89
C ALA A 192 -22.56 -19.32 -49.52
N ALA A 193 -22.37 -19.34 -50.84
CA ALA A 193 -21.81 -20.45 -51.59
C ALA A 193 -20.27 -20.39 -51.61
N PRO A 194 -19.57 -21.53 -51.84
CA PRO A 194 -18.13 -21.50 -52.01
C PRO A 194 -17.68 -20.52 -53.10
N GLY A 195 -16.65 -19.72 -52.81
CA GLY A 195 -16.17 -18.65 -53.69
C GLY A 195 -16.84 -17.29 -53.49
N GLU A 196 -17.94 -17.21 -52.74
CA GLU A 196 -18.55 -15.92 -52.36
C GLU A 196 -17.80 -15.28 -51.18
N SER A 197 -17.80 -13.94 -51.14
CA SER A 197 -17.19 -13.16 -50.07
C SER A 197 -18.15 -12.96 -48.91
N VAL A 198 -17.60 -12.99 -47.69
CA VAL A 198 -18.35 -12.82 -46.44
C VAL A 198 -17.62 -11.83 -45.54
N ARG A 199 -18.37 -10.93 -44.91
CA ARG A 199 -17.85 -9.97 -43.94
C ARG A 199 -18.11 -10.46 -42.53
N ILE A 200 -17.07 -10.45 -41.71
CA ILE A 200 -17.14 -10.78 -40.29
C ILE A 200 -16.93 -9.50 -39.50
N THR A 201 -17.85 -9.17 -38.60
CA THR A 201 -17.77 -7.99 -37.73
C THR A 201 -17.44 -8.39 -36.31
N GLY A 202 -16.73 -7.53 -35.58
CA GLY A 202 -16.22 -7.87 -34.26
C GLY A 202 -15.44 -6.76 -33.59
N VAL A 203 -14.60 -7.13 -32.64
CA VAL A 203 -13.58 -6.28 -32.01
C VAL A 203 -12.30 -7.09 -31.82
N GLY A 204 -11.13 -6.43 -31.90
CA GLY A 204 -9.83 -7.10 -31.77
C GLY A 204 -9.46 -7.96 -32.98
N LEU A 205 -10.01 -7.66 -34.16
CA LEU A 205 -9.83 -8.45 -35.39
C LEU A 205 -8.63 -8.03 -36.24
N ALA A 206 -7.94 -6.93 -35.89
CA ALA A 206 -6.88 -6.33 -36.70
C ALA A 206 -5.71 -7.29 -37.03
N SER A 207 -5.50 -8.31 -36.19
CA SER A 207 -4.45 -9.31 -36.34
C SER A 207 -4.98 -10.69 -36.81
N ALA A 208 -6.19 -10.75 -37.36
CA ALA A 208 -6.77 -11.99 -37.87
C ALA A 208 -6.00 -12.50 -39.09
N THR A 209 -5.60 -13.78 -39.04
CA THR A 209 -4.82 -14.41 -40.11
C THR A 209 -5.65 -15.40 -40.92
N ALA A 210 -6.67 -16.00 -40.31
CA ALA A 210 -7.51 -16.99 -40.95
C ALA A 210 -8.91 -17.08 -40.34
N VAL A 211 -9.87 -17.53 -41.15
CA VAL A 211 -11.23 -17.89 -40.73
C VAL A 211 -11.48 -19.35 -41.06
N ARG A 212 -11.95 -20.13 -40.08
CA ARG A 212 -12.26 -21.54 -40.25
C ARG A 212 -13.76 -21.77 -40.37
N PHE A 213 -14.20 -22.40 -41.46
CA PHE A 213 -15.57 -22.85 -41.71
C PHE A 213 -15.61 -24.38 -41.57
N GLY A 214 -15.89 -24.88 -40.36
CA GLY A 214 -15.76 -26.31 -40.06
C GLY A 214 -14.30 -26.76 -40.00
N SER A 215 -13.87 -27.62 -40.92
CA SER A 215 -12.46 -28.03 -41.10
C SER A 215 -11.71 -27.23 -42.16
N ALA A 216 -12.40 -26.47 -43.01
CA ALA A 216 -11.79 -25.68 -44.07
C ALA A 216 -11.35 -24.31 -43.55
N GLU A 217 -10.12 -23.91 -43.87
CA GLU A 217 -9.52 -22.64 -43.47
C GLU A 217 -9.44 -21.69 -44.68
N ALA A 218 -9.82 -20.43 -44.49
CA ALA A 218 -9.81 -19.40 -45.51
C ALA A 218 -8.93 -18.22 -45.07
N PRO A 219 -8.14 -17.64 -45.98
CA PRO A 219 -7.35 -16.45 -45.68
C PRO A 219 -8.27 -15.25 -45.44
N VAL A 220 -7.80 -14.34 -44.58
CA VAL A 220 -8.47 -13.06 -44.34
C VAL A 220 -8.05 -12.05 -45.41
N THR A 221 -9.04 -11.35 -45.96
CA THR A 221 -8.88 -10.18 -46.84
C THR A 221 -9.45 -8.95 -46.14
N ASP A 222 -8.90 -7.75 -46.43
CA ASP A 222 -9.40 -6.47 -45.91
C ASP A 222 -9.70 -6.46 -44.40
N VAL A 223 -8.64 -6.50 -43.59
CA VAL A 223 -8.72 -6.62 -42.12
C VAL A 223 -8.63 -5.25 -41.45
N THR A 224 -9.55 -5.01 -40.53
CA THR A 224 -9.57 -3.86 -39.61
C THR A 224 -9.84 -4.37 -38.19
N ASP A 225 -9.72 -3.49 -37.19
CA ASP A 225 -9.99 -3.90 -35.81
C ASP A 225 -11.43 -4.34 -35.55
N THR A 226 -12.39 -3.82 -36.34
CA THR A 226 -13.83 -4.07 -36.15
C THR A 226 -14.48 -4.93 -37.22
N GLY A 227 -13.73 -5.32 -38.25
CA GLY A 227 -14.25 -6.18 -39.30
C GLY A 227 -13.17 -6.72 -40.22
N LEU A 228 -13.47 -7.85 -40.83
CA LEU A 228 -12.65 -8.49 -41.84
C LEU A 228 -13.52 -9.07 -42.95
N THR A 229 -12.92 -9.33 -44.11
CA THR A 229 -13.57 -10.10 -45.18
C THR A 229 -12.84 -11.42 -45.38
N THR A 230 -13.53 -12.42 -45.89
CA THR A 230 -12.94 -13.70 -46.27
C THR A 230 -13.79 -14.34 -47.35
N THR A 231 -13.24 -15.28 -48.10
CA THR A 231 -13.97 -16.02 -49.13
C THR A 231 -14.30 -17.41 -48.61
N VAL A 232 -15.55 -17.87 -48.81
CA VAL A 232 -15.95 -19.22 -48.39
C VAL A 232 -15.17 -20.28 -49.18
N PRO A 233 -14.43 -21.18 -48.51
CA PRO A 233 -13.63 -22.20 -49.20
C PRO A 233 -14.52 -23.31 -49.80
N ALA A 234 -14.02 -24.03 -50.81
CA ALA A 234 -14.73 -25.12 -51.50
C ALA A 234 -15.25 -26.21 -50.54
N ASP A 235 -14.47 -26.53 -49.51
CA ASP A 235 -14.77 -27.58 -48.53
C ASP A 235 -15.42 -27.04 -47.25
N ALA A 236 -16.03 -25.85 -47.30
CA ALA A 236 -16.69 -25.24 -46.15
C ALA A 236 -17.88 -26.09 -45.66
N ALA A 237 -18.02 -26.18 -44.34
CA ALA A 237 -19.18 -26.80 -43.70
C ALA A 237 -20.04 -25.78 -42.96
N THR A 238 -21.37 -25.97 -43.00
CA THR A 238 -22.32 -25.22 -42.18
C THR A 238 -21.99 -25.41 -40.70
N GLY A 239 -21.94 -24.30 -39.96
CA GLY A 239 -21.50 -24.32 -38.57
C GLY A 239 -21.17 -22.92 -38.07
N ARG A 240 -20.45 -22.80 -36.95
CA ARG A 240 -20.00 -21.50 -36.43
C ARG A 240 -18.58 -21.21 -36.94
N PRO A 241 -18.38 -20.20 -37.80
CA PRO A 241 -17.05 -19.77 -38.18
C PRO A 241 -16.19 -19.39 -36.98
N VAL A 242 -14.89 -19.71 -37.04
CA VAL A 242 -13.90 -19.37 -36.02
C VAL A 242 -12.81 -18.52 -36.64
N VAL A 243 -12.61 -17.31 -36.11
CA VAL A 243 -11.52 -16.41 -36.52
C VAL A 243 -10.29 -16.68 -35.66
N ARG A 244 -9.12 -16.84 -36.28
CA ARG A 244 -7.84 -17.02 -35.59
C ARG A 244 -7.03 -15.72 -35.62
N THR A 245 -6.52 -15.33 -34.46
CA THR A 245 -5.50 -14.28 -34.31
C THR A 245 -4.32 -14.84 -33.50
N PRO A 246 -3.13 -14.19 -33.56
CA PRO A 246 -2.03 -14.52 -32.65
C PRO A 246 -2.40 -14.40 -31.17
N GLY A 247 -3.39 -13.57 -30.83
CA GLY A 247 -3.87 -13.33 -29.46
C GLY A 247 -5.00 -14.26 -29.00
N GLY A 248 -5.46 -15.20 -29.83
CA GLY A 248 -6.54 -16.14 -29.47
C GLY A 248 -7.44 -16.52 -30.65
N SER A 249 -8.60 -17.09 -30.35
CA SER A 249 -9.60 -17.41 -31.38
C SER A 249 -10.99 -16.96 -30.96
N ALA A 250 -11.77 -16.49 -31.93
CA ALA A 250 -13.10 -15.96 -31.74
C ALA A 250 -14.12 -16.81 -32.49
N THR A 251 -15.14 -17.31 -31.81
CA THR A 251 -16.22 -18.08 -32.45
C THR A 251 -17.42 -17.19 -32.70
N SER A 252 -18.02 -17.30 -33.88
CA SER A 252 -19.27 -16.60 -34.21
C SER A 252 -20.44 -17.01 -33.27
N PRO A 253 -21.30 -16.04 -32.90
CA PRO A 253 -22.42 -16.29 -31.99
C PRO A 253 -23.60 -17.00 -32.69
N ALA A 254 -23.71 -16.88 -34.01
CA ALA A 254 -24.72 -17.54 -34.84
C ALA A 254 -24.08 -18.50 -35.85
N PRO A 255 -24.75 -19.60 -36.23
CA PRO A 255 -24.28 -20.47 -37.30
C PRO A 255 -24.35 -19.74 -38.66
N PHE A 256 -23.38 -20.03 -39.51
CA PHE A 256 -23.30 -19.64 -40.92
C PHE A 256 -23.66 -20.83 -41.81
N THR A 257 -24.48 -20.60 -42.84
CA THR A 257 -24.97 -21.66 -43.73
C THR A 257 -24.22 -21.66 -45.06
N VAL A 258 -23.59 -22.79 -45.40
CA VAL A 258 -22.93 -22.94 -46.71
C VAL A 258 -23.97 -23.44 -47.73
N ARG A 259 -24.23 -22.63 -48.77
CA ARG A 259 -25.13 -23.00 -49.87
C ARG A 259 -24.37 -23.92 -50.84
N ARG A 260 -24.94 -25.09 -51.15
CA ARG A 260 -24.38 -26.06 -52.10
C ARG A 260 -25.08 -25.96 -53.44
#